data_AF-A0A975SY56-F1
#
_entry.id   AF-A0A975SY56-F1
#
_cell.length_a   1.000
_cell.length_b   1.000
_cell.length_c   1.000
_cell.angle_alpha   90.00
_cell.angle_beta   90.00
_cell.angle_gamma   90.00
#
_symmetry.space_group_name_H-M   'P 1'
#
loop_
_entity.id
_entity.type
_entity.pdbx_description
1 polymer ?
#
loop_
_entity_poly.entity_id
_entity_poly.type
_entity_poly.pdbx_seq_one_letter_code
_entity_poly.pdbx_strand_id
1 'polypeptide(L)'
;MTGLEHAIIGLRQALDAPRRHRVWRWLVRHRMAGVRDVLALGERSRSGDAWLAGREMSLHRERVVLLRRLSELGPRVLEEPDVETVRSDLHRLVADLEHYRQHLNDLVYDSVSLELGGSE
;
A
#
# COMPACT_ATOMS: atom_id res chain seq x y z
N MET A 1 -4.99 -12.64 7.17
CA MET A 1 -4.57 -11.23 7.33
C MET A 1 -3.23 -11.07 6.63
N THR A 2 -3.17 -10.35 5.51
CA THR A 2 -1.95 -10.26 4.67
C THR A 2 -0.91 -9.33 5.32
N GLY A 3 0.36 -9.41 4.89
CA GLY A 3 1.41 -8.50 5.40
C GLY A 3 1.10 -7.03 5.11
N LEU A 4 0.46 -6.74 3.98
CA LEU A 4 0.10 -5.38 3.58
C LEU A 4 -1.01 -4.80 4.47
N GLU A 5 -2.02 -5.60 4.79
CA GLU A 5 -3.10 -5.21 5.69
C GLU A 5 -2.58 -4.76 7.06
N HIS A 6 -1.68 -5.54 7.66
CA HIS A 6 -1.04 -5.17 8.93
C HIS A 6 -0.24 -3.86 8.83
N ALA A 7 0.50 -3.67 7.73
CA ALA A 7 1.29 -2.47 7.53
C ALA A 7 0.41 -1.22 7.38
N ILE A 8 -0.70 -1.33 6.65
CA ILE A 8 -1.72 -0.26 6.49
C ILE A 8 -2.33 0.09 7.85
N ILE A 9 -2.80 -0.91 8.60
CA ILE A 9 -3.38 -0.70 9.94
C ILE A 9 -2.37 0.01 10.85
N GLY A 10 -1.11 -0.44 10.85
CA GLY A 10 -0.06 0.17 11.66
C GLY A 10 0.23 1.62 11.28
N LEU A 11 0.22 1.95 9.99
CA LEU A 11 0.35 3.34 9.51
C LEU A 11 -0.85 4.19 9.95
N ARG A 12 -2.08 3.72 9.76
CA ARG A 12 -3.29 4.43 10.17
C ARG A 12 -3.30 4.74 11.67
N GLN A 13 -2.98 3.74 12.51
CA GLN A 13 -2.85 3.93 13.96
C GLN A 13 -1.79 4.98 14.33
N ALA A 14 -0.67 5.04 13.59
CA ALA A 14 0.33 6.08 13.82
C ALA A 14 -0.18 7.49 13.45
N LEU A 15 -1.00 7.62 12.40
CA LEU A 15 -1.60 8.90 12.01
C LEU A 15 -2.63 9.43 13.03
N ASP A 16 -3.22 8.54 13.82
CA ASP A 16 -4.21 8.86 14.84
C ASP A 16 -3.61 9.06 16.25
N ALA A 17 -2.32 8.75 16.42
CA ALA A 17 -1.62 8.90 17.70
C ALA A 17 -1.48 10.38 18.14
N PRO A 18 -1.39 10.67 19.45
CA PRO A 18 -1.18 12.02 19.96
C PRO A 18 0.04 12.71 19.36
N ARG A 19 -0.14 13.95 18.93
CA ARG A 19 0.77 14.69 18.04
C ARG A 19 1.94 15.36 18.75
N ARG A 20 2.65 14.66 19.65
CA ARG A 20 3.92 15.17 20.17
C ARG A 20 4.95 15.18 19.03
N HIS A 21 5.14 16.34 18.39
CA HIS A 21 5.75 16.51 17.06
C HIS A 21 6.91 15.56 16.73
N ARG A 22 7.92 15.44 17.60
CA ARG A 22 9.10 14.58 17.33
C ARG A 22 8.79 13.08 17.37
N VAL A 23 8.02 12.63 18.36
CA VAL A 23 7.67 11.22 18.54
C VAL A 23 6.73 10.76 17.43
N TRP A 24 5.76 11.60 17.08
CA TRP A 24 4.80 11.32 16.01
C TRP A 24 5.50 11.15 14.65
N ARG A 25 6.38 12.09 14.26
CA ARG A 25 7.10 12.01 12.97
C ARG A 25 7.93 10.74 12.86
N TRP A 26 8.64 10.37 13.93
CA TRP A 26 9.44 9.14 13.95
C TRP A 26 8.56 7.89 13.80
N LEU A 27 7.46 7.81 14.56
CA LEU A 27 6.53 6.69 14.49
C LEU A 27 5.95 6.53 13.08
N VAL A 28 5.48 7.62 12.48
CA VAL A 28 4.95 7.63 11.11
C VAL A 28 6.01 7.17 10.10
N ARG A 29 7.24 7.69 10.19
CA ARG A 29 8.35 7.26 9.30
C ARG A 29 8.64 5.77 9.41
N HIS A 30 8.66 5.23 10.63
CA HIS A 30 8.88 3.80 10.85
C HIS A 30 7.76 2.96 10.22
N ARG A 31 6.49 3.38 10.37
CA ARG A 31 5.37 2.67 9.75
C ARG A 31 5.36 2.79 8.22
N MET A 32 5.72 3.95 7.66
CA MET A 32 5.88 4.12 6.22
C MET A 32 6.97 3.19 5.64
N ALA A 33 8.08 2.99 6.36
CA ALA A 33 9.11 2.05 5.94
C ALA A 33 8.57 0.62 5.88
N GLY A 34 7.81 0.18 6.89
CA GLY A 34 7.15 -1.13 6.87
C GLY A 34 6.20 -1.31 5.68
N VAL A 35 5.40 -0.30 5.35
CA VAL A 35 4.54 -0.34 4.14
C VAL A 35 5.40 -0.45 2.87
N ARG A 36 6.46 0.35 2.76
CA ARG A 36 7.36 0.33 1.61
C ARG A 36 7.98 -1.04 1.41
N ASP A 37 8.44 -1.68 2.48
CA ASP A 37 9.09 -2.98 2.42
C ASP A 37 8.13 -4.07 1.96
N VAL A 38 6.90 -4.08 2.50
CA VAL A 38 5.87 -5.02 2.05
C VAL A 38 5.51 -4.80 0.58
N LEU A 39 5.33 -3.55 0.15
CA LEU A 39 5.10 -3.26 -1.26
C LEU A 39 6.30 -3.71 -2.10
N ALA A 40 7.53 -3.39 -1.70
CA ALA A 40 8.75 -3.75 -2.42
C ALA A 40 8.93 -5.27 -2.59
N LEU A 41 8.45 -6.06 -1.62
CA LEU A 41 8.47 -7.52 -1.64
C LEU A 41 7.32 -8.16 -2.44
N GLY A 42 6.26 -7.41 -2.77
CA GLY A 42 5.09 -7.91 -3.50
C GLY A 42 5.47 -8.77 -4.71
N GLU A 43 4.89 -9.98 -4.76
CA GLU A 43 5.26 -11.10 -5.63
C GLU A 43 5.38 -10.68 -7.10
N ARG A 44 6.42 -11.17 -7.78
CA ARG A 44 6.52 -11.11 -9.24
C ARG A 44 5.48 -12.08 -9.80
N SER A 45 4.61 -11.60 -10.68
CA SER A 45 3.56 -12.43 -11.29
C SER A 45 4.12 -13.74 -11.84
N ARG A 46 3.38 -14.83 -11.59
CA ARG A 46 3.60 -16.18 -12.15
C ARG A 46 2.59 -16.54 -13.24
N SER A 47 1.67 -15.65 -13.62
CA SER A 47 0.61 -16.03 -14.56
C SER A 47 1.09 -15.98 -16.01
N GLY A 48 0.97 -17.12 -16.70
CA GLY A 48 1.19 -17.23 -18.15
C GLY A 48 -0.01 -16.83 -18.99
N ASP A 49 -1.16 -16.50 -18.38
CA ASP A 49 -2.40 -16.24 -19.10
C ASP A 49 -2.53 -14.76 -19.51
N ALA A 50 -2.68 -14.52 -20.82
CA ALA A 50 -2.75 -13.18 -21.41
C ALA A 50 -3.89 -12.31 -20.84
N TRP A 51 -4.99 -12.91 -20.37
CA TRP A 51 -6.11 -12.21 -19.73
C TRP A 51 -5.75 -11.70 -18.32
N LEU A 52 -4.99 -12.47 -17.54
CA LEU A 52 -4.48 -12.06 -16.23
C LEU A 52 -3.33 -11.05 -16.38
N ALA A 53 -2.49 -11.20 -17.41
CA ALA A 53 -1.36 -10.31 -17.66
C ALA A 53 -1.74 -8.82 -17.76
N GLY A 54 -2.90 -8.50 -18.36
CA GLY A 54 -3.40 -7.12 -18.44
C GLY A 54 -3.74 -6.51 -17.07
N ARG A 55 -4.39 -7.28 -16.19
CA ARG A 55 -4.74 -6.86 -14.83
C ARG A 55 -3.51 -6.76 -13.92
N GLU A 56 -2.61 -7.72 -14.04
CA GLU A 56 -1.33 -7.72 -13.32
C GLU A 56 -0.46 -6.51 -13.69
N MET A 57 -0.48 -6.08 -14.96
CA MET A 57 0.19 -4.86 -15.40
C MET A 57 -0.43 -3.60 -14.74
N SER A 58 -1.76 -3.55 -14.57
CA SER A 58 -2.41 -2.45 -13.84
C SER A 58 -1.96 -2.39 -12.38
N LEU A 59 -2.02 -3.53 -11.68
CA LEU A 59 -1.57 -3.64 -10.30
C LEU A 59 -0.09 -3.29 -10.14
N HIS A 60 0.75 -3.66 -11.11
CA HIS A 60 2.15 -3.27 -11.12
C HIS A 60 2.32 -1.75 -11.20
N ARG A 61 1.57 -1.08 -12.09
CA ARG A 61 1.61 0.39 -12.21
C ARG A 61 1.11 1.08 -10.94
N GLU A 62 -0.01 0.61 -10.39
CA GLU A 62 -0.55 1.11 -9.12
C GLU A 62 0.48 1.00 -7.99
N ARG A 63 1.12 -0.17 -7.86
CA ARG A 63 2.21 -0.39 -6.90
C ARG A 63 3.38 0.57 -7.08
N VAL A 64 3.81 0.81 -8.34
CA VAL A 64 4.89 1.77 -8.63
C VAL A 64 4.50 3.19 -8.23
N VAL A 65 3.27 3.61 -8.51
CA VAL A 65 2.76 4.92 -8.09
C VAL A 65 2.76 5.04 -6.57
N LEU A 66 2.28 4.02 -5.85
CA LEU A 66 2.28 4.01 -4.37
C LEU A 66 3.69 4.09 -3.77
N LEU A 67 4.64 3.33 -4.33
CA LEU A 67 6.05 3.39 -3.92
C LEU A 67 6.66 4.78 -4.16
N ARG A 68 6.32 5.44 -5.27
CA ARG A 68 6.75 6.81 -5.55
C ARG A 68 6.17 7.79 -4.52
N ARG A 69 4.85 7.73 -4.25
CA ARG A 69 4.20 8.59 -3.24
C ARG A 69 4.78 8.40 -1.84
N LEU A 70 5.07 7.17 -1.44
CA LEU A 70 5.77 6.87 -0.18
C LEU A 70 7.15 7.54 -0.10
N SER A 71 7.88 7.53 -1.22
CA SER A 71 9.22 8.13 -1.32
C SER A 71 9.14 9.66 -1.26
N GLU A 72 8.16 10.27 -1.92
CA GLU A 72 7.91 11.72 -1.89
C GLU A 72 7.46 12.22 -0.50
N LEU A 73 6.61 11.46 0.19
CA LEU A 73 6.10 11.84 1.52
C LEU A 73 7.13 11.61 2.64
N GLY A 74 8.12 10.74 2.43
CA GLY A 74 9.11 10.39 3.45
C GLY A 74 9.86 11.61 4.03
N PRO A 75 10.51 12.44 3.20
CA PRO A 75 11.15 13.68 3.65
C PRO A 75 10.15 14.70 4.19
N ARG A 76 8.98 14.84 3.56
CA ARG A 76 7.93 15.79 3.99
C ARG A 76 7.47 15.53 5.43
N VAL A 77 7.38 14.27 5.86
CA VAL A 77 7.07 13.93 7.27
C VAL A 77 8.10 14.50 8.24
N LEU A 78 9.35 14.69 7.85
CA LEU A 78 10.39 15.25 8.72
C LEU A 78 10.48 16.78 8.62
N GLU A 79 10.25 17.31 7.44
CA GLU A 79 10.61 18.70 7.09
C GLU A 79 9.41 19.65 7.08
N GLU A 80 8.20 19.17 6.77
CA GLU A 80 7.01 20.01 6.63
C GLU A 80 6.67 20.69 7.97
N PRO A 81 6.67 22.03 8.09
CA PRO A 81 6.33 22.71 9.33
C PRO A 81 4.88 22.43 9.77
N ASP A 82 3.95 22.39 8.83
CA ASP A 82 2.54 22.08 9.12
C ASP A 82 2.28 20.56 9.15
N VAL A 83 2.20 20.02 10.36
CA VAL A 83 1.94 18.59 10.59
C VAL A 83 0.59 18.15 10.03
N GLU A 84 -0.44 18.99 10.01
CA GLU A 84 -1.76 18.56 9.52
C GLU A 84 -1.80 18.43 8.00
N THR A 85 -1.04 19.26 7.28
CA THR A 85 -0.87 19.14 5.82
C THR A 85 -0.30 17.76 5.45
N VAL A 86 0.83 17.37 6.05
CA VAL A 86 1.44 16.06 5.77
C VAL A 86 0.58 14.91 6.28
N ARG A 87 -0.14 15.07 7.40
CA ARG A 87 -1.07 14.06 7.91
C ARG A 87 -2.24 13.82 6.96
N SER A 88 -2.81 14.88 6.37
CA SER A 88 -3.88 14.77 5.37
C SER A 88 -3.41 14.01 4.13
N ASP A 89 -2.21 14.32 3.62
CA ASP A 89 -1.63 13.61 2.49
C ASP A 89 -1.37 12.13 2.79
N LEU A 90 -0.96 11.80 4.02
CA LEU A 90 -0.76 10.42 4.46
C LEU A 90 -2.07 9.65 4.63
N HIS A 91 -3.16 10.29 5.06
CA HIS A 91 -4.48 9.65 5.08
C HIS A 91 -4.97 9.31 3.67
N ARG A 92 -4.73 10.20 2.70
CA ARG A 92 -5.01 9.90 1.28
C ARG A 92 -4.16 8.73 0.78
N LEU A 93 -2.88 8.66 1.18
CA LEU A 93 -2.04 7.51 0.87
C LEU A 93 -2.59 6.21 1.47
N VAL A 94 -3.07 6.24 2.73
CA VAL A 94 -3.69 5.08 3.37
C VAL A 94 -4.92 4.60 2.59
N ALA A 95 -5.79 5.51 2.14
CA ALA A 95 -6.94 5.16 1.31
C ALA A 95 -6.52 4.48 -0.01
N ASP A 96 -5.51 5.03 -0.70
CA ASP A 96 -5.00 4.43 -1.95
C ASP A 96 -4.38 3.05 -1.71
N LEU A 97 -3.71 2.83 -0.58
CA LEU A 97 -3.17 1.52 -0.19
C LEU A 97 -4.29 0.51 0.09
N GLU A 98 -5.38 0.95 0.72
CA GLU A 98 -6.55 0.11 0.97
C GLU A 98 -7.25 -0.30 -0.34
N HIS A 99 -7.36 0.63 -1.29
CA HIS A 99 -7.87 0.34 -2.63
C HIS A 99 -6.98 -0.66 -3.37
N TYR A 100 -5.66 -0.46 -3.36
CA TYR A 100 -4.73 -1.41 -3.97
C TYR A 100 -4.81 -2.81 -3.34
N ARG A 101 -4.93 -2.89 -2.00
CA ARG A 101 -5.13 -4.18 -1.30
C ARG A 101 -6.44 -4.85 -1.72
N GLN A 102 -7.52 -4.07 -1.89
CA GLN A 102 -8.79 -4.62 -2.36
C GLN A 102 -8.64 -5.18 -3.79
N HIS A 103 -8.05 -4.41 -4.69
CA HIS A 103 -7.81 -4.82 -6.08
C HIS A 103 -6.93 -6.08 -6.17
N LEU A 104 -5.93 -6.23 -5.29
CA LEU A 104 -5.13 -7.45 -5.17
C LEU A 104 -6.00 -8.66 -4.77
N ASN A 105 -6.88 -8.51 -3.79
CA ASN A 105 -7.76 -9.60 -3.37
C ASN A 105 -8.72 -9.99 -4.49
N ASP A 106 -9.29 -9.00 -5.18
CA ASP A 106 -10.22 -9.23 -6.30
C ASP A 106 -9.54 -10.05 -7.41
N LEU A 107 -8.28 -9.77 -7.75
CA LEU A 107 -7.53 -10.56 -8.72
C LEU A 107 -7.31 -12.03 -8.27
N VAL A 108 -7.01 -12.25 -6.98
CA VAL A 108 -6.84 -13.60 -6.44
C VAL A 108 -8.16 -14.38 -6.48
N TYR A 109 -9.28 -13.72 -6.20
CA TYR A 109 -10.60 -14.34 -6.34
C TYR A 109 -10.91 -14.69 -7.79
N ASP A 110 -10.62 -13.79 -8.74
CA ASP A 110 -10.80 -14.03 -10.17
C ASP A 110 -9.95 -15.22 -10.66
N SER A 111 -8.69 -15.33 -10.22
CA SER A 111 -7.81 -16.45 -10.61
C SER A 111 -8.29 -17.79 -10.07
N VAL A 112 -8.69 -17.85 -8.79
CA VAL A 112 -9.23 -19.08 -8.18
C VAL A 112 -10.54 -19.50 -8.85
N SER A 113 -11.41 -18.54 -9.18
CA SER A 113 -12.67 -18.83 -9.86
C SER A 113 -12.47 -19.43 -11.26
N LEU A 114 -11.45 -18.97 -11.99
CA LEU A 114 -11.04 -19.52 -13.28
C LEU A 114 -10.49 -20.96 -13.18
N GLU A 115 -9.64 -21.23 -12.19
CA GLU A 115 -9.07 -22.57 -11.97
C GLU A 115 -10.14 -23.61 -11.61
N LEU A 116 -11.20 -23.21 -10.89
CA LEU A 116 -12.30 -24.10 -10.49
C LEU A 116 -13.36 -24.28 -11.60
N GLY A 117 -13.55 -23.29 -12.48
CA GLY A 117 -14.54 -23.31 -13.57
C GLY A 117 -14.12 -24.08 -14.83
N GLY A 118 -12.86 -24.54 -14.92
CA GLY A 118 -12.33 -25.31 -16.06
C GLY A 118 -12.54 -26.83 -15.98
N SER A 119 -13.36 -27.31 -15.04
CA SER A 119 -13.61 -28.73 -14.79
C SER A 119 -15.02 -29.13 -15.24
N GLU A 120 -15.35 -29.00 -16.52
CA GLU A 120 -16.54 -29.62 -17.15
C GLU A 120 -16.21 -30.18 -18.54
#